data_AF-A0A6I7LNE2-F1
#
_entry.id   AF-A0A6I7LNE2-F1
#
_cell.length_a   1.000
_cell.length_b   1.000
_cell.length_c   1.000
_cell.angle_alpha   90.00
_cell.angle_beta   90.00
_cell.angle_gamma   90.00
#
_symmetry.space_group_name_H-M   'P 1'
#
loop_
_entity.id
_entity.type
_entity.pdbx_description
1 polymer ?
#
loop_
_entity_poly.entity_id
_entity_poly.type
_entity_poly.pdbx_seq_one_letter_code
_entity_poly.pdbx_strand_id
1 'polypeptide(L)' 'MRILTDHGTENCGNRDYHEYQLWRTIERINHGKIKACHPQSNDICEKFHKTILNKFNQAAFRK' A
#
# COMPACT_ATOMS: atom_id res chain seq x y z
N MET A 1 -13.95 4.12 7.71
CA MET A 1 -12.50 3.89 7.59
C MET A 1 -12.09 4.04 6.11
N ARG A 2 -10.87 4.52 5.80
CA ARG A 2 -10.39 4.67 4.42
C ARG A 2 -8.96 4.14 4.30
N ILE A 3 -8.70 3.37 3.25
CA ILE A 3 -7.37 2.87 2.89
C ILE A 3 -6.90 3.58 1.62
N LEU A 4 -5.64 4.02 1.61
CA LEU A 4 -4.97 4.60 0.44
C LEU A 4 -3.92 3.63 -0.07
N THR A 5 -3.96 3.30 -1.36
CA THR A 5 -2.92 2.50 -2.02
C THR A 5 -2.53 3.13 -3.34
N ASP A 6 -1.42 2.67 -3.92
CA ASP A 6 -1.09 2.98 -5.29
C ASP A 6 -2.03 2.27 -6.30
N HIS A 7 -1.75 2.44 -7.58
CA HIS A 7 -2.53 1.91 -8.70
C HIS A 7 -2.17 0.46 -9.08
N GLY A 8 -1.44 -0.25 -8.22
CA GLY A 8 -1.04 -1.64 -8.39
C GLY A 8 -2.23 -2.54 -8.66
N THR A 9 -2.01 -3.53 -9.53
CA THR A 9 -3.05 -4.48 -9.96
C THR A 9 -3.51 -5.37 -8.82
N GLU A 10 -2.67 -5.59 -7.80
CA GLU A 10 -3.01 -6.29 -6.56
C GLU A 10 -4.03 -5.52 -5.69
N ASN A 11 -4.07 -4.20 -5.85
CA ASN A 11 -4.99 -3.33 -5.14
C ASN A 11 -6.22 -2.97 -5.98
N CYS A 12 -6.09 -3.08 -7.31
CA CYS A 12 -7.01 -2.57 -8.31
C CYS A 12 -7.31 -3.60 -9.42
N GLY A 13 -8.19 -4.57 -9.17
CA GLY A 13 -8.78 -5.43 -10.22
C GLY A 13 -10.27 -5.20 -10.52
N ASN A 14 -10.87 -6.14 -11.24
CA ASN A 14 -12.31 -6.18 -11.48
C ASN A 14 -13.03 -6.64 -10.19
N ARG A 15 -14.03 -5.88 -9.72
CA ARG A 15 -14.73 -6.15 -8.46
C ARG A 15 -15.28 -7.57 -8.37
N ASP A 16 -15.75 -8.16 -9.48
CA ASP A 16 -16.35 -9.50 -9.44
C ASP A 16 -15.33 -10.62 -9.21
N TYR A 17 -14.06 -10.41 -9.56
CA TYR A 17 -12.99 -11.41 -9.50
C TYR A 17 -11.81 -11.02 -8.59
N HIS A 18 -11.85 -9.83 -7.99
CA HIS A 18 -10.78 -9.31 -7.18
C HIS A 18 -11.16 -9.37 -5.71
N GLU A 19 -10.70 -10.43 -5.04
CA GLU A 19 -10.95 -10.74 -3.64
C GLU A 19 -10.76 -9.53 -2.71
N TYR A 20 -9.71 -8.74 -2.92
CA TYR A 20 -9.43 -7.59 -2.08
C TYR A 20 -10.46 -6.45 -2.28
N GLN A 21 -11.06 -6.29 -3.47
CA GLN A 21 -12.14 -5.30 -3.64
C GLN A 21 -13.45 -5.78 -3.04
N LEU A 22 -13.74 -7.08 -3.13
CA LEU A 22 -14.92 -7.69 -2.52
C LEU A 22 -14.86 -7.54 -1.00
N TRP A 23 -13.71 -7.90 -0.40
CA TRP A 23 -13.48 -7.73 1.04
C TRP A 23 -13.71 -6.28 1.48
N ARG A 24 -13.12 -5.29 0.79
CA ARG A 24 -13.34 -3.86 1.11
C ARG A 24 -14.81 -3.46 1.01
N THR A 25 -15.54 -4.02 0.04
CA THR A 25 -16.97 -3.72 -0.17
C THR A 25 -17.82 -4.29 0.96
N ILE A 26 -17.57 -5.54 1.37
CA ILE A 26 -18.25 -6.21 2.48
C ILE A 26 -17.99 -5.46 3.79
N GLU A 27 -16.73 -5.10 4.05
CA GLU A 27 -16.31 -4.35 5.25
C GLU A 27 -16.67 -2.86 5.21
N ARG A 28 -17.27 -2.38 4.11
CA ARG A 28 -17.66 -0.97 3.90
C ARG A 28 -16.48 0.00 4.09
N ILE A 29 -15.29 -0.41 3.65
CA ILE A 29 -14.06 0.38 3.72
C ILE A 29 -13.88 1.13 2.40
N ASN A 30 -13.75 2.44 2.49
CA ASN A 30 -13.48 3.27 1.32
C ASN A 30 -12.03 3.08 0.84
N HIS A 31 -11.85 2.98 -0.47
CA HIS A 31 -10.54 2.88 -1.10
C HIS A 31 -10.22 4.15 -1.90
N GLY A 32 -9.08 4.78 -1.61
CA GLY A 32 -8.53 5.86 -2.41
C GLY A 32 -7.25 5.43 -3.10
N LYS A 33 -7.06 5.91 -4.33
CA LYS A 33 -5.85 5.65 -5.09
C LYS A 33 -4.95 6.87 -5.05
N ILE A 34 -3.66 6.65 -4.84
CA ILE A 34 -2.63 7.68 -4.87
C ILE A 34 -1.62 7.36 -5.96
N LYS A 35 -1.05 8.40 -6.59
CA LYS A 35 0.01 8.19 -7.57
C LYS A 35 1.28 7.76 -6.84
N ALA A 36 1.86 6.64 -7.26
CA ALA A 36 3.17 6.20 -6.77
C ALA A 36 4.23 7.28 -7.05
N CYS A 37 5.22 7.41 -6.18
CA CYS A 37 6.27 8.43 -6.27
C CYS A 37 5.74 9.87 -6.27
N HIS A 38 4.53 10.11 -5.76
CA HIS A 38 4.00 11.47 -5.58
C HIS A 38 4.34 11.98 -4.18
N PRO A 39 5.23 12.98 -4.05
CA PRO A 39 5.80 13.39 -2.75
C PRO A 39 4.75 13.92 -1.76
N GLN A 40 3.62 14.44 -2.24
CA GLN A 40 2.56 14.91 -1.36
C GLN A 40 1.67 13.78 -0.83
N SER A 41 1.64 12.62 -1.50
CA SER A 41 0.62 11.59 -1.25
C SER A 41 1.20 10.25 -0.81
N ASN A 42 2.46 9.94 -1.15
CA ASN A 42 3.10 8.64 -0.87
C ASN A 42 4.38 8.74 -0.01
N ASP A 43 4.82 9.95 0.34
CA ASP A 43 6.12 10.18 1.01
C ASP A 43 6.24 9.47 2.37
N ILE A 44 5.15 9.35 3.12
CA ILE A 44 5.16 8.63 4.40
C ILE A 44 5.44 7.14 4.19
N CYS A 45 4.77 6.48 3.24
CA CYS A 45 4.99 5.08 2.93
C CYS A 45 6.44 4.83 2.48
N GLU A 46 6.98 5.71 1.64
CA GLU A 46 8.35 5.61 1.15
C GLU A 46 9.39 5.79 2.27
N LYS A 47 9.20 6.77 3.15
CA LYS A 47 10.06 6.99 4.33
C LYS A 47 9.98 5.83 5.31
N PHE A 48 8.79 5.29 5.54
CA PHE A 48 8.60 4.13 6.39
C PHE A 48 9.31 2.89 5.84
N HIS A 49 9.17 2.62 4.53
CA HIS A 49 9.85 1.50 3.88
C HIS A 49 11.38 1.62 3.99
N LYS A 50 11.94 2.82 3.74
CA LYS A 50 13.38 3.10 3.94
C LYS A 50 13.82 2.87 5.38
N THR A 51 13.00 3.28 6.35
CA THR A 51 13.30 3.10 7.77
C THR A 51 13.35 1.63 8.16
N ILE A 52 12.38 0.83 7.70
CA ILE A 52 12.38 -0.63 7.93
C ILE A 52 13.63 -1.26 7.32
N LEU A 53 13.92 -0.93 6.05
CA LEU A 53 15.08 -1.46 5.35
C LEU A 53 16.38 -1.17 6.10
N ASN A 54 16.56 0.07 6.56
CA ASN A 54 17.79 0.47 7.26
C ASN A 54 17.90 -0.12 8.67
N LYS A 55 16.79 -0.17 9.41
CA LYS A 55 16.82 -0.60 10.82
C LYS A 55 16.78 -2.11 11.01
N PHE A 56 16.05 -2.83 10.16
CA PHE A 56 15.78 -4.24 10.37
C PHE A 56 16.48 -5.10 9.33
N ASN A 57 16.26 -4.84 8.04
CA ASN A 57 16.85 -5.69 7.00
C ASN A 57 18.36 -5.53 6.92
N GLN A 58 18.88 -4.29 6.80
CA GLN A 58 20.32 -4.08 6.77
C GLN A 58 20.99 -4.48 8.07
N ALA A 59 20.35 -4.31 9.22
CA ALA A 59 20.92 -4.75 10.50
C ALA A 59 20.97 -6.29 10.59
N ALA A 60 19.91 -6.98 10.19
CA ALA A 60 19.81 -8.44 10.26
C ALA A 60 20.65 -9.16 9.20
N PHE A 61 20.91 -8.53 8.06
CA PHE A 61 21.66 -9.10 6.94
C PHE A 61 23.06 -8.47 6.74
N ARG A 62 23.53 -7.64 7.68
CA ARG A 62 24.96 -7.30 7.78
C ARG A 62 25.72 -8.57 8.18
N LYS A 63 26.60 -9.03 7.30
CA LYS A 63 27.64 -10.01 7.67
C LYS A 63 28.51 -9.46 8.79
#